data_AF-A0A924W9B4-F1
#
_entry.id   AF-A0A924W9B4-F1
#
_cell.length_a   1.000
_cell.length_b   1.000
_cell.length_c   1.000
_cell.angle_alpha   90.00
_cell.angle_beta   90.00
_cell.angle_gamma   90.00
#
_symmetry.space_group_name_H-M   'P 1'
#
loop_
_entity.id
_entity.type
_entity.pdbx_description
1 polymer ?
#
loop_
_entity_poly.entity_id
_entity_poly.type
_entity_poly.pdbx_seq_one_letter_code
_entity_poly.pdbx_strand_id
1 'polypeptide(L)'
;MRYNADIEVYVDPGQGNAHWTSENRLRFGLNSSDPDDDVTFVSVAGHEFGHGVVESTAELGYQGESGALNESFGDIFGELVEHYTFGTTDWLMGEEIGYFRNLSDPNDRGDPDTYLSEDFWYFGTGDDGGVHTNNGVQNFWFYLLSEGGSGTNDFDEVYSVSGIGIEDAGDIAYLALHYLDEGATYLDAREASLRAARQIFGACSFEEVQVGKAWYAVHVGNALPQFNYEICGVREDGIWQGINAVIGGGSCVTTVQAHADNVTFAAGNTIVFRPGFTATVAGDNRFLAYLESCSFTVRSSNNSIKDSKGHPYEEWLDRNPDLPDEASELLGISITAEPNPFSIATTLSYSLVEPGLVELQIFNATGILIANPVQNQQMEPGIYQHTFEAKNLPDGIYLIVLQKDGLRTAKRVVVAR
;
A
#
# COMPACT_ATOMS: atom_id res chain seq x y z
N MET A 1 -10.00 25.24 -3.79
CA MET A 1 -8.90 26.12 -4.21
C MET A 1 -8.16 25.42 -5.32
N ARG A 2 -7.88 26.09 -6.45
CA ARG A 2 -6.91 25.59 -7.42
C ARG A 2 -5.54 26.03 -6.92
N TYR A 3 -4.69 25.10 -6.50
CA TYR A 3 -3.27 25.38 -6.33
C TYR A 3 -2.65 25.40 -7.74
N ASN A 4 -2.71 26.55 -8.40
CA ASN A 4 -1.70 26.89 -9.41
C ASN A 4 -0.51 27.40 -8.60
N ALA A 5 0.32 26.50 -8.08
CA ALA A 5 1.67 26.88 -7.69
C ALA A 5 2.49 26.76 -8.98
N ASP A 6 2.94 27.90 -9.53
CA ASP A 6 3.97 27.87 -10.55
C ASP A 6 5.23 27.27 -9.89
N ILE A 7 5.68 26.10 -10.37
CA ILE A 7 6.92 25.50 -9.89
C ILE A 7 8.06 26.27 -10.53
N GLU A 8 8.86 26.97 -9.71
CA GLU A 8 10.05 27.66 -10.19
C GLU A 8 11.24 26.69 -10.16
N VAL A 9 11.82 26.42 -11.34
CA VAL A 9 13.02 25.58 -11.48
C VAL A 9 14.26 26.48 -11.52
N TYR A 10 15.18 26.28 -10.58
CA TYR A 10 16.47 26.97 -10.54
C TYR A 10 17.59 25.99 -10.82
N VAL A 11 18.56 26.43 -11.61
CA VAL A 11 19.79 25.69 -11.90
C VAL A 11 20.94 26.46 -11.27
N ASP A 12 21.48 25.95 -10.16
CA ASP A 12 22.48 26.63 -9.33
C ASP A 12 23.91 26.12 -9.68
N PRO A 13 24.79 26.94 -10.27
CA PRO A 13 26.15 26.52 -10.62
C PRO A 13 27.02 26.25 -9.38
N GLY A 14 27.58 25.05 -9.25
CA GLY A 14 28.55 24.70 -8.20
C GLY A 14 27.98 23.98 -6.98
N GLN A 15 26.75 23.47 -7.05
CA GLN A 15 26.22 22.50 -6.10
C GLN A 15 26.05 21.15 -6.81
N GLY A 16 26.44 20.05 -6.17
CA GLY A 16 26.24 18.69 -6.68
C GLY A 16 25.04 18.02 -6.01
N ASN A 17 23.94 18.76 -5.82
CA ASN A 17 22.74 18.26 -5.15
C ASN A 17 21.48 18.87 -5.77
N ALA A 18 20.36 18.19 -5.64
CA ALA A 18 19.03 18.74 -5.89
C ALA A 18 18.28 18.89 -4.55
N HIS A 19 17.28 19.78 -4.50
CA HIS A 19 16.37 19.87 -3.35
C HIS A 19 15.09 20.61 -3.69
N TRP A 20 13.98 20.15 -3.11
CA TRP A 20 12.76 20.94 -2.92
C TRP A 20 12.93 22.01 -1.86
N THR A 21 12.26 23.14 -2.04
CA THR A 21 12.20 24.21 -1.03
C THR A 21 10.77 24.50 -0.65
N SER A 22 10.55 24.90 0.61
CA SER A 22 9.24 25.29 1.18
C SER A 22 8.58 26.52 0.51
N GLU A 23 9.23 27.10 -0.51
CA GLU A 23 8.68 28.16 -1.36
C GLU A 23 8.08 27.62 -2.68
N ASN A 24 7.83 26.30 -2.78
CA ASN A 24 7.41 25.60 -4.01
C ASN A 24 8.42 25.67 -5.17
N ARG A 25 9.71 25.51 -4.87
CA ARG A 25 10.78 25.59 -5.89
C ARG A 25 11.59 24.32 -5.94
N LEU A 26 11.87 23.87 -7.17
CA LEU A 26 12.83 22.82 -7.48
C LEU A 26 14.19 23.47 -7.76
N ARG A 27 15.23 22.99 -7.09
CA ARG A 27 16.60 23.45 -7.34
C ARG A 27 17.46 22.28 -7.78
N PHE A 28 18.08 22.41 -8.94
CA PHE A 28 19.06 21.46 -9.46
C PHE A 28 20.44 22.11 -9.43
N GLY A 29 21.41 21.42 -8.84
CA GLY A 29 22.79 21.85 -8.86
C GLY A 29 23.49 21.41 -10.14
N LEU A 30 24.27 22.30 -10.76
CA LEU A 30 25.23 21.90 -11.79
C LEU A 30 26.57 21.58 -11.13
N ASN A 31 27.07 20.35 -11.28
CA ASN A 31 28.46 20.10 -10.93
C ASN A 31 29.37 20.94 -11.85
N SER A 32 30.06 21.91 -11.29
CA SER A 32 30.70 23.01 -12.03
C SER A 32 31.97 22.64 -12.83
N SER A 33 32.14 21.38 -13.24
CA SER A 33 33.26 20.95 -14.08
C SER A 33 32.94 19.92 -15.16
N ASP A 34 31.76 19.29 -15.16
CA ASP A 34 31.37 18.30 -16.17
C ASP A 34 29.88 18.49 -16.55
N PRO A 35 29.56 18.86 -17.80
CA PRO A 35 28.18 19.01 -18.25
C PRO A 35 27.40 17.69 -18.35
N ASP A 36 28.05 16.53 -18.19
CA ASP A 36 27.40 15.22 -18.11
C ASP A 36 27.08 14.80 -16.65
N ASP A 37 27.35 15.66 -15.65
CA ASP A 37 27.21 15.41 -14.21
C ASP A 37 26.17 16.38 -13.59
N ASP A 38 25.06 16.58 -14.31
CA ASP A 38 23.93 17.43 -13.95
C ASP A 38 22.82 16.58 -13.32
N VAL A 39 22.38 16.88 -12.11
CA VAL A 39 21.33 16.10 -11.39
C VAL A 39 19.92 16.34 -11.92
N THR A 40 19.78 16.71 -13.19
CA THR A 40 18.49 17.05 -13.86
C THR A 40 17.77 15.83 -14.45
N PHE A 41 18.14 14.63 -14.02
CA PHE A 41 17.55 13.36 -14.45
C PHE A 41 16.07 13.27 -14.06
N VAL A 42 15.30 12.50 -14.83
CA VAL A 42 13.84 12.41 -14.67
C VAL A 42 13.48 11.81 -13.30
N SER A 43 14.21 10.79 -12.87
CA SER A 43 14.08 10.16 -11.55
C SER A 43 14.35 11.16 -10.41
N VAL A 44 15.44 11.92 -10.49
CA VAL A 44 15.78 12.96 -9.50
C VAL A 44 14.75 14.11 -9.51
N ALA A 45 14.33 14.60 -10.67
CA ALA A 45 13.31 15.64 -10.75
C ALA A 45 11.96 15.17 -10.19
N GLY A 46 11.59 13.91 -10.42
CA GLY A 46 10.42 13.28 -9.82
C GLY A 46 10.54 13.15 -8.30
N HIS A 47 11.73 12.77 -7.80
CA HIS A 47 12.03 12.72 -6.37
C HIS A 47 11.84 14.06 -5.68
N GLU A 48 12.43 15.12 -6.23
CA GLU A 48 12.31 16.46 -5.66
C GLU A 48 10.88 16.99 -5.72
N PHE A 49 10.12 16.65 -6.77
CA PHE A 49 8.70 16.97 -6.80
C PHE A 49 7.91 16.16 -5.76
N GLY A 50 8.34 14.93 -5.49
CA GLY A 50 7.81 14.05 -4.44
C GLY A 50 7.82 14.70 -3.06
N HIS A 51 8.89 15.40 -2.68
CA HIS A 51 8.92 16.16 -1.42
C HIS A 51 7.80 17.20 -1.33
N GLY A 52 7.47 17.89 -2.42
CA GLY A 52 6.35 18.82 -2.46
C GLY A 52 4.98 18.12 -2.27
N VAL A 53 4.84 16.90 -2.80
CA VAL A 53 3.65 16.07 -2.56
C VAL A 53 3.56 15.71 -1.08
N VAL A 54 4.65 15.24 -0.47
CA VAL A 54 4.71 14.89 0.95
C VAL A 54 4.40 16.10 1.84
N GLU A 55 4.99 17.26 1.56
CA GLU A 55 4.72 18.53 2.28
C GLU A 55 3.25 18.94 2.20
N SER A 56 2.60 18.72 1.05
CA SER A 56 1.18 19.08 0.88
C SER A 56 0.18 18.05 1.43
N THR A 57 0.67 16.91 1.95
CA THR A 57 -0.15 15.78 2.39
C THR A 57 0.13 15.36 3.83
N ALA A 58 1.11 14.47 4.03
CA ALA A 58 1.44 13.88 5.33
C ALA A 58 2.28 14.80 6.23
N GLU A 59 2.95 15.80 5.63
CA GLU A 59 3.89 16.69 6.34
C GLU A 59 4.98 15.90 7.10
N LEU A 60 5.45 14.77 6.56
CA LEU A 60 6.43 13.88 7.19
C LEU A 60 7.67 14.64 7.67
N GLY A 61 7.95 14.59 8.98
CA GLY A 61 9.11 15.25 9.57
C GLY A 61 10.40 14.66 9.04
N TYR A 62 11.36 15.51 8.67
CA TYR A 62 12.61 15.09 8.03
C TYR A 62 13.67 14.62 9.05
N GLN A 63 13.34 13.58 9.82
CA GLN A 63 14.18 13.02 10.88
C GLN A 63 13.81 11.55 11.17
N GLY A 64 14.79 10.67 11.34
CA GLY A 64 14.56 9.27 11.71
C GLY A 64 13.65 8.55 10.72
N GLU A 65 12.67 7.78 11.23
CA GLU A 65 11.76 7.01 10.37
C GLU A 65 10.86 7.88 9.49
N SER A 66 10.27 8.96 10.02
CA SER A 66 9.43 9.85 9.21
C SER A 66 10.24 10.50 8.09
N GLY A 67 11.52 10.82 8.34
CA GLY A 67 12.42 11.35 7.32
C GLY A 67 12.81 10.30 6.29
N ALA A 68 13.05 9.07 6.72
CA ALA A 68 13.32 7.95 5.82
C ALA A 68 12.11 7.60 4.93
N LEU A 69 10.89 7.69 5.46
CA LEU A 69 9.66 7.59 4.67
C LEU A 69 9.54 8.77 3.69
N ASN A 70 9.87 9.98 4.12
CA ASN A 70 9.85 11.17 3.24
C ASN A 70 10.78 10.99 2.03
N GLU A 71 12.02 10.57 2.26
CA GLU A 71 12.99 10.21 1.21
C GLU A 71 12.50 9.08 0.31
N SER A 72 11.93 8.02 0.90
CA SER A 72 11.41 6.89 0.12
C SER A 72 10.22 7.30 -0.77
N PHE A 73 9.30 8.12 -0.28
CA PHE A 73 8.23 8.65 -1.12
C PHE A 73 8.77 9.51 -2.27
N GLY A 74 9.83 10.27 -2.04
CA GLY A 74 10.60 10.92 -3.11
C GLY A 74 11.04 9.92 -4.17
N ASP A 75 11.81 8.90 -3.80
CA ASP A 75 12.29 7.86 -4.72
C ASP A 75 11.14 7.16 -5.47
N ILE A 76 10.06 6.80 -4.76
CA ILE A 76 8.86 6.19 -5.34
C ILE A 76 8.25 7.09 -6.42
N PHE A 77 8.12 8.38 -6.16
CA PHE A 77 7.60 9.32 -7.17
C PHE A 77 8.59 9.55 -8.32
N GLY A 78 9.90 9.51 -8.04
CA GLY A 78 10.94 9.48 -9.07
C GLY A 78 10.73 8.34 -10.07
N GLU A 79 10.65 7.11 -9.57
CA GLU A 79 10.43 5.90 -10.37
C GLU A 79 9.07 5.92 -11.09
N LEU A 80 8.01 6.42 -10.44
CA LEU A 80 6.71 6.58 -11.09
C LEU A 80 6.79 7.56 -12.26
N VAL A 81 7.45 8.71 -12.09
CA VAL A 81 7.62 9.69 -13.16
C VAL A 81 8.45 9.10 -14.30
N GLU A 82 9.51 8.35 -13.98
CA GLU A 82 10.30 7.62 -14.97
C GLU A 82 9.42 6.62 -15.75
N HIS A 83 8.65 5.80 -15.05
CA HIS A 83 7.72 4.84 -15.63
C HIS A 83 6.73 5.51 -16.58
N TYR A 84 6.08 6.60 -16.16
CA TYR A 84 5.13 7.32 -16.99
C TYR A 84 5.79 8.04 -18.18
N THR A 85 7.09 8.33 -18.10
CA THR A 85 7.85 9.01 -19.15
C THR A 85 8.38 8.03 -20.20
N PHE A 86 8.95 6.90 -19.77
CA PHE A 86 9.65 5.96 -20.65
C PHE A 86 8.93 4.61 -20.83
N GLY A 87 7.93 4.30 -20.00
CA GLY A 87 7.18 3.05 -20.00
C GLY A 87 7.88 1.89 -19.26
N THR A 88 9.02 2.17 -18.63
CA THR A 88 9.84 1.22 -17.87
C THR A 88 10.48 1.94 -16.69
N THR A 89 10.88 1.18 -15.68
CA THR A 89 11.74 1.61 -14.57
C THR A 89 13.00 0.76 -14.56
N ASP A 90 14.13 1.35 -14.19
CA ASP A 90 15.34 0.58 -13.89
C ASP A 90 15.54 0.32 -12.38
N TRP A 91 14.74 0.98 -11.53
CA TRP A 91 14.76 0.88 -10.07
C TRP A 91 16.04 1.46 -9.44
N LEU A 92 16.74 2.34 -10.15
CA LEU A 92 17.96 2.99 -9.73
C LEU A 92 17.75 4.50 -9.64
N MET A 93 18.21 5.11 -8.54
CA MET A 93 18.19 6.57 -8.41
C MET A 93 19.53 7.16 -8.85
N GLY A 94 19.50 8.01 -9.89
CA GLY A 94 20.67 8.74 -10.39
C GLY A 94 21.59 7.92 -11.28
N GLU A 95 21.02 7.02 -12.07
CA GLU A 95 21.67 6.05 -12.94
C GLU A 95 22.72 6.66 -13.86
N GLU A 96 22.52 7.88 -14.36
CA GLU A 96 23.43 8.53 -15.30
C GLU A 96 24.72 9.04 -14.66
N ILE A 97 24.75 9.18 -13.34
CA ILE A 97 25.94 9.50 -12.54
C ILE A 97 26.47 8.29 -11.75
N GLY A 98 26.00 7.10 -12.12
CA GLY A 98 26.42 5.84 -11.53
C GLY A 98 25.61 5.41 -10.31
N TYR A 99 24.38 5.90 -10.16
CA TYR A 99 23.36 5.65 -9.12
C TYR A 99 23.82 5.72 -7.67
N PHE A 100 22.97 6.25 -6.80
CA PHE A 100 23.24 6.32 -5.36
C PHE A 100 22.32 5.43 -4.53
N ARG A 101 21.16 5.04 -5.05
CA ARG A 101 20.24 4.07 -4.42
C ARG A 101 19.73 3.06 -5.45
N ASN A 102 19.37 1.88 -4.97
CA ASN A 102 18.80 0.79 -5.76
C ASN A 102 17.57 0.26 -5.02
N LEU A 103 16.38 0.51 -5.55
CA LEU A 103 15.12 0.09 -4.92
C LEU A 103 14.91 -1.42 -5.03
N SER A 104 15.49 -2.08 -6.02
CA SER A 104 15.36 -3.53 -6.22
C SER A 104 16.35 -4.37 -5.37
N ASP A 105 17.44 -3.76 -4.93
CA ASP A 105 18.47 -4.34 -4.05
C ASP A 105 19.18 -3.23 -3.25
N PRO A 106 18.58 -2.69 -2.17
CA PRO A 106 19.17 -1.62 -1.38
C PRO A 106 20.56 -1.94 -0.81
N ASN A 107 20.78 -3.22 -0.49
CA ASN A 107 22.04 -3.69 0.08
C ASN A 107 23.24 -3.47 -0.86
N ASP A 108 23.03 -3.37 -2.19
CA ASP A 108 24.06 -3.02 -3.17
C ASP A 108 24.72 -1.66 -2.87
N ARG A 109 23.98 -0.75 -2.22
CA ARG A 109 24.46 0.58 -1.79
C ARG A 109 24.66 0.72 -0.30
N GLY A 110 24.51 -0.37 0.44
CA GLY A 110 24.65 -0.38 1.90
C GLY A 110 23.45 0.18 2.64
N ASP A 111 22.32 0.35 1.95
CA ASP A 111 21.05 0.72 2.56
C ASP A 111 20.29 -0.55 2.96
N PRO A 112 19.55 -0.57 4.07
CA PRO A 112 18.79 -1.73 4.51
C PRO A 112 17.61 -2.02 3.58
N ASP A 113 17.45 -3.29 3.20
CA ASP A 113 16.24 -3.84 2.59
C ASP A 113 15.24 -4.37 3.65
N THR A 114 15.70 -4.53 4.90
CA THR A 114 14.98 -5.16 6.00
C THR A 114 14.97 -4.25 7.25
N TYR A 115 13.78 -3.97 7.79
CA TYR A 115 13.57 -3.09 8.94
C TYR A 115 14.32 -3.59 10.19
N LEU A 116 15.09 -2.70 10.81
CA LEU A 116 15.90 -2.97 12.02
C LEU A 116 16.95 -4.08 11.89
N SER A 117 17.34 -4.46 10.68
CA SER A 117 18.46 -5.40 10.45
C SER A 117 19.76 -4.91 11.08
N GLU A 118 20.50 -5.78 11.78
CA GLU A 118 21.79 -5.41 12.38
C GLU A 118 22.90 -5.17 11.33
N ASP A 119 22.72 -5.66 10.10
CA ASP A 119 23.75 -5.61 9.07
C ASP A 119 23.79 -4.26 8.34
N PHE A 120 22.62 -3.69 8.04
CA PHE A 120 22.51 -2.47 7.22
C PHE A 120 21.73 -1.32 7.88
N TRP A 121 20.93 -1.56 8.91
CA TRP A 121 20.12 -0.48 9.51
C TRP A 121 20.97 0.59 10.19
N TYR A 122 20.67 1.86 9.94
CA TYR A 122 21.36 2.98 10.55
C TYR A 122 20.72 3.40 11.88
N PHE A 123 21.43 3.15 12.99
CA PHE A 123 21.01 3.53 14.36
C PHE A 123 21.62 4.86 14.86
N GLY A 124 22.39 5.56 14.03
CA GLY A 124 23.10 6.77 14.41
C GLY A 124 22.25 8.04 14.33
N THR A 125 22.89 9.20 14.51
CA THR A 125 22.24 10.53 14.41
C THR A 125 22.70 11.34 13.21
N GLY A 126 23.64 10.83 12.41
CA GLY A 126 24.03 11.47 11.16
C GLY A 126 22.91 11.37 10.13
N ASP A 127 22.95 12.21 9.09
CA ASP A 127 21.92 12.22 8.05
C ASP A 127 20.50 12.29 8.63
N ASP A 128 20.32 13.17 9.62
CA ASP A 128 19.08 13.37 10.38
C ASP A 128 18.46 12.09 10.99
N GLY A 129 19.28 11.05 11.23
CA GLY A 129 18.83 9.74 11.68
C GLY A 129 18.83 8.68 10.57
N GLY A 130 19.63 8.89 9.52
CA GLY A 130 19.77 7.99 8.38
C GLY A 130 18.59 8.05 7.42
N VAL A 131 18.07 9.24 7.13
CA VAL A 131 16.90 9.39 6.26
C VAL A 131 17.16 8.87 4.83
N HIS A 132 18.36 9.08 4.28
CA HIS A 132 18.76 8.57 2.97
C HIS A 132 19.33 7.15 2.99
N THR A 133 19.42 6.53 4.18
CA THR A 133 19.86 5.14 4.34
C THR A 133 18.65 4.26 4.62
N ASN A 134 17.93 4.53 5.71
CA ASN A 134 16.82 3.69 6.14
C ASN A 134 15.64 3.70 5.14
N ASN A 135 15.54 4.69 4.25
CA ASN A 135 14.54 4.73 3.18
C ASN A 135 14.56 3.48 2.27
N GLY A 136 15.71 2.79 2.19
CA GLY A 136 15.87 1.49 1.52
C GLY A 136 14.77 0.46 1.84
N VAL A 137 14.24 0.45 3.07
CA VAL A 137 13.20 -0.50 3.51
C VAL A 137 11.88 -0.27 2.79
N GLN A 138 11.41 0.98 2.68
CA GLN A 138 10.17 1.27 1.96
C GLN A 138 10.39 1.25 0.44
N ASN A 139 11.59 1.58 -0.02
CA ASN A 139 12.01 1.44 -1.41
C ASN A 139 11.89 -0.01 -1.90
N PHE A 140 12.44 -0.96 -1.14
CA PHE A 140 12.33 -2.39 -1.47
C PHE A 140 10.92 -2.93 -1.29
N TRP A 141 10.17 -2.43 -0.29
CA TRP A 141 8.74 -2.71 -0.19
C TRP A 141 7.97 -2.32 -1.47
N PHE A 142 8.23 -1.12 -2.00
CA PHE A 142 7.55 -0.62 -3.19
C PHE A 142 7.94 -1.41 -4.46
N TYR A 143 9.22 -1.77 -4.59
CA TYR A 143 9.70 -2.68 -5.63
C TYR A 143 8.96 -4.03 -5.57
N LEU A 144 8.98 -4.68 -4.40
CA LEU A 144 8.33 -5.98 -4.20
C LEU A 144 6.83 -5.92 -4.45
N LEU A 145 6.16 -4.84 -4.05
CA LEU A 145 4.74 -4.64 -4.30
C LEU A 145 4.47 -4.53 -5.81
N SER A 146 5.32 -3.79 -6.53
CA SER A 146 5.17 -3.54 -7.97
C SER A 146 5.49 -4.77 -8.82
N GLU A 147 6.67 -5.35 -8.65
CA GLU A 147 7.23 -6.41 -9.50
C GLU A 147 7.00 -7.82 -8.94
N GLY A 148 6.83 -7.93 -7.63
CA GLY A 148 6.85 -9.20 -6.92
C GLY A 148 8.28 -9.66 -6.60
N GLY A 149 8.38 -10.79 -5.92
CA GLY A 149 9.64 -11.35 -5.49
C GLY A 149 9.45 -12.46 -4.46
N SER A 150 10.50 -13.22 -4.19
CA SER A 150 10.50 -14.22 -3.13
C SER A 150 11.89 -14.42 -2.59
N GLY A 151 12.00 -14.64 -1.29
CA GLY A 151 13.29 -14.74 -0.64
C GLY A 151 13.17 -15.08 0.84
N THR A 152 14.23 -14.78 1.57
CA THR A 152 14.30 -14.86 3.02
C THR A 152 15.00 -13.58 3.47
N ASN A 153 14.37 -12.83 4.37
CA ASN A 153 14.94 -11.58 4.87
C ASN A 153 15.97 -11.84 5.99
N ASP A 154 16.55 -10.76 6.53
CA ASP A 154 17.60 -10.81 7.55
C ASP A 154 17.16 -11.43 8.89
N PHE A 155 15.86 -11.68 9.08
CA PHE A 155 15.28 -12.33 10.26
C PHE A 155 14.86 -13.79 10.00
N ASP A 156 15.39 -14.42 8.94
CA ASP A 156 15.06 -15.78 8.50
C ASP A 156 13.58 -15.95 8.10
N GLU A 157 12.89 -14.87 7.77
CA GLU A 157 11.47 -14.90 7.38
C GLU A 157 11.33 -15.14 5.88
N VAL A 158 10.79 -16.29 5.51
CA VAL A 158 10.52 -16.64 4.11
C VAL A 158 9.31 -15.86 3.59
N TYR A 159 9.48 -15.13 2.48
CA TYR A 159 8.42 -14.35 1.86
C TYR A 159 8.22 -14.68 0.38
N SER A 160 7.01 -14.42 -0.11
CA SER A 160 6.67 -14.47 -1.53
C SER A 160 5.56 -13.47 -1.85
N VAL A 161 5.91 -12.48 -2.66
CA VAL A 161 5.07 -11.39 -3.13
C VAL A 161 4.82 -11.60 -4.62
N SER A 162 3.56 -11.60 -5.02
CA SER A 162 3.15 -11.43 -6.41
C SER A 162 2.97 -9.93 -6.65
N GLY A 163 3.62 -9.40 -7.70
CA GLY A 163 3.52 -7.99 -8.05
C GLY A 163 2.10 -7.62 -8.47
N ILE A 164 1.68 -6.42 -8.09
CA ILE A 164 0.39 -5.84 -8.48
C ILE A 164 0.54 -4.87 -9.66
N GLY A 165 1.78 -4.60 -10.09
CA GLY A 165 2.12 -3.59 -11.08
C GLY A 165 2.33 -2.22 -10.44
N ILE A 166 3.28 -1.48 -11.00
CA ILE A 166 3.72 -0.17 -10.48
C ILE A 166 2.60 0.88 -10.47
N GLU A 167 1.64 0.85 -11.41
CA GLU A 167 0.50 1.77 -11.42
C GLU A 167 -0.39 1.58 -10.18
N ASP A 168 -0.76 0.34 -9.87
CA ASP A 168 -1.61 0.03 -8.71
C ASP A 168 -0.84 0.22 -7.39
N ALA A 169 0.46 -0.09 -7.36
CA ALA A 169 1.34 0.21 -6.23
C ALA A 169 1.48 1.72 -5.99
N GLY A 170 1.63 2.51 -7.05
CA GLY A 170 1.71 3.97 -6.99
C GLY A 170 0.44 4.62 -6.48
N ASP A 171 -0.74 4.13 -6.93
CA ASP A 171 -2.05 4.57 -6.41
C ASP A 171 -2.15 4.32 -4.88
N ILE A 172 -1.65 3.17 -4.41
CA ILE A 172 -1.60 2.83 -2.98
C ILE A 172 -0.66 3.76 -2.23
N ALA A 173 0.58 3.94 -2.71
CA ALA A 173 1.58 4.79 -2.07
C ALA A 173 1.10 6.25 -1.96
N TYR A 174 0.54 6.81 -3.04
CA TYR A 174 -0.01 8.16 -3.03
C TYR A 174 -1.17 8.32 -2.05
N LEU A 175 -2.14 7.38 -2.05
CA LEU A 175 -3.27 7.46 -1.12
C LEU A 175 -2.83 7.22 0.33
N ALA A 176 -1.80 6.42 0.58
CA ALA A 176 -1.27 6.17 1.92
C ALA A 176 -0.79 7.46 2.61
N LEU A 177 -0.22 8.42 1.87
CA LEU A 177 0.19 9.72 2.42
C LEU A 177 -0.96 10.47 3.10
N HIS A 178 -2.22 10.28 2.68
CA HIS A 178 -3.37 10.90 3.31
C HIS A 178 -3.79 10.26 4.65
N TYR A 179 -3.15 9.16 5.05
CA TYR A 179 -3.36 8.49 6.33
C TYR A 179 -2.15 8.60 7.27
N LEU A 180 -1.09 9.28 6.84
CA LEU A 180 0.11 9.52 7.63
C LEU A 180 0.09 10.92 8.23
N ASP A 181 0.89 11.11 9.27
CA ASP A 181 1.16 12.40 9.91
C ASP A 181 2.67 12.65 10.02
N GLU A 182 3.04 13.84 10.49
CA GLU A 182 4.44 14.29 10.61
C GLU A 182 5.36 13.29 11.34
N GLY A 183 4.82 12.51 12.28
CA GLY A 183 5.58 11.58 13.12
C GLY A 183 5.54 10.12 12.69
N ALA A 184 5.06 9.83 11.48
CA ALA A 184 4.84 8.47 11.01
C ALA A 184 6.08 7.56 11.08
N THR A 185 5.83 6.31 11.46
CA THR A 185 6.78 5.19 11.50
C THR A 185 6.55 4.21 10.36
N TYR A 186 7.45 3.24 10.16
CA TYR A 186 7.22 2.17 9.17
C TYR A 186 5.95 1.36 9.46
N LEU A 187 5.57 1.20 10.72
CA LEU A 187 4.30 0.57 11.10
C LEU A 187 3.10 1.43 10.70
N ASP A 188 3.19 2.76 10.83
CA ASP A 188 2.16 3.67 10.32
C ASP A 188 2.04 3.56 8.79
N ALA A 189 3.17 3.53 8.07
CA ALA A 189 3.22 3.36 6.62
C ALA A 189 2.59 2.03 6.16
N ARG A 190 2.83 0.95 6.91
CA ARG A 190 2.16 -0.34 6.70
C ARG A 190 0.64 -0.22 6.81
N GLU A 191 0.14 0.32 7.90
CA GLU A 191 -1.31 0.42 8.10
C GLU A 191 -1.97 1.40 7.11
N ALA A 192 -1.31 2.52 6.83
CA ALA A 192 -1.75 3.48 5.83
C ALA A 192 -1.88 2.86 4.43
N SER A 193 -0.88 2.08 4.01
CA SER A 193 -0.90 1.42 2.69
C SER A 193 -1.92 0.27 2.62
N LEU A 194 -2.11 -0.51 3.70
CA LEU A 194 -3.20 -1.49 3.77
C LEU A 194 -4.57 -0.81 3.66
N ARG A 195 -4.76 0.30 4.39
CA ARG A 195 -5.98 1.11 4.31
C ARG A 195 -6.20 1.71 2.92
N ALA A 196 -5.13 2.18 2.27
CA ALA A 196 -5.19 2.67 0.90
C ALA A 196 -5.63 1.55 -0.06
N ALA A 197 -5.02 0.36 0.02
CA ALA A 197 -5.41 -0.78 -0.79
C ALA A 197 -6.87 -1.21 -0.55
N ARG A 198 -7.33 -1.26 0.71
CA ARG A 198 -8.75 -1.50 1.05
C ARG A 198 -9.68 -0.50 0.37
N GLN A 199 -9.31 0.77 0.37
CA GLN A 199 -10.13 1.82 -0.22
C GLN A 199 -10.17 1.72 -1.75
N ILE A 200 -9.02 1.50 -2.39
CA ILE A 200 -8.91 1.48 -3.85
C ILE A 200 -9.50 0.19 -4.42
N PHE A 201 -9.13 -0.96 -3.85
CA PHE A 201 -9.39 -2.27 -4.43
C PHE A 201 -10.50 -3.04 -3.69
N GLY A 202 -10.68 -2.77 -2.39
CA GLY A 202 -11.68 -3.41 -1.53
C GLY A 202 -11.00 -4.18 -0.39
N ALA A 203 -11.72 -4.39 0.71
CA ALA A 203 -11.23 -5.25 1.78
C ALA A 203 -10.99 -6.67 1.26
N CYS A 204 -9.94 -7.29 1.76
CA CYS A 204 -9.48 -8.62 1.36
C CYS A 204 -8.97 -8.70 -0.07
N SER A 205 -8.78 -7.60 -0.84
CA SER A 205 -8.42 -7.70 -2.26
C SER A 205 -7.05 -8.37 -2.46
N PHE A 206 -6.79 -8.82 -3.69
CA PHE A 206 -5.47 -9.34 -4.04
C PHE A 206 -4.38 -8.30 -3.70
N GLU A 207 -4.60 -7.04 -4.05
CA GLU A 207 -3.69 -5.92 -3.83
C GLU A 207 -3.43 -5.67 -2.35
N GLU A 208 -4.46 -5.65 -1.51
CA GLU A 208 -4.29 -5.48 -0.07
C GLU A 208 -3.43 -6.60 0.54
N VAL A 209 -3.65 -7.85 0.13
CA VAL A 209 -2.83 -8.96 0.58
C VAL A 209 -1.38 -8.80 0.15
N GLN A 210 -1.16 -8.31 -1.08
CA GLN A 210 0.19 -8.10 -1.59
C GLN A 210 0.91 -6.95 -0.87
N VAL A 211 0.20 -5.89 -0.46
CA VAL A 211 0.76 -4.83 0.41
C VAL A 211 1.33 -5.40 1.70
N GLY A 212 0.54 -6.17 2.45
CA GLY A 212 1.01 -6.67 3.74
C GLY A 212 2.08 -7.77 3.60
N LYS A 213 2.06 -8.56 2.51
CA LYS A 213 3.15 -9.49 2.21
C LYS A 213 4.46 -8.77 1.86
N ALA A 214 4.39 -7.67 1.12
CA ALA A 214 5.56 -6.85 0.83
C ALA A 214 6.11 -6.23 2.11
N TRP A 215 5.26 -5.74 3.02
CA TRP A 215 5.72 -5.19 4.30
C TRP A 215 6.35 -6.25 5.20
N TYR A 216 5.76 -7.44 5.25
CA TYR A 216 6.35 -8.60 5.94
C TYR A 216 7.71 -8.99 5.35
N ALA A 217 7.87 -8.94 4.02
CA ALA A 217 9.15 -9.23 3.38
C ALA A 217 10.28 -8.33 3.90
N VAL A 218 9.97 -7.06 4.19
CA VAL A 218 10.92 -6.09 4.74
C VAL A 218 10.88 -5.98 6.27
N HIS A 219 10.35 -7.01 6.96
CA HIS A 219 10.26 -7.11 8.42
C HIS A 219 9.40 -6.03 9.12
N VAL A 220 8.36 -5.53 8.43
CA VAL A 220 7.40 -4.59 9.00
C VAL A 220 6.04 -5.26 9.16
N GLY A 221 5.67 -5.55 10.41
CA GLY A 221 4.42 -6.20 10.79
C GLY A 221 4.30 -7.65 10.32
N ASN A 222 3.19 -8.28 10.70
CA ASN A 222 3.12 -9.75 10.71
C ASN A 222 2.89 -10.35 9.33
N ALA A 223 3.28 -11.62 9.19
CA ALA A 223 2.91 -12.46 8.07
C ALA A 223 1.39 -12.48 7.92
N LEU A 224 0.90 -12.09 6.73
CA LEU A 224 -0.52 -12.19 6.42
C LEU A 224 -0.90 -13.64 6.07
N PRO A 225 -2.12 -14.09 6.43
CA PRO A 225 -2.67 -15.33 5.89
C PRO A 225 -2.73 -15.26 4.35
N GLN A 226 -2.66 -16.39 3.66
CA GLN A 226 -2.71 -16.39 2.19
C GLN A 226 -4.09 -15.95 1.68
N PHE A 227 -4.15 -15.21 0.55
CA PHE A 227 -5.40 -14.80 -0.09
C PHE A 227 -6.33 -16.00 -0.33
N ASN A 228 -5.84 -17.03 -1.02
CA ASN A 228 -6.47 -18.34 -1.06
C ASN A 228 -5.50 -19.36 -0.47
N TYR A 229 -5.93 -20.09 0.55
CA TYR A 229 -5.13 -21.12 1.19
C TYR A 229 -5.57 -22.50 0.71
N GLU A 230 -4.73 -23.17 -0.08
CA GLU A 230 -4.95 -24.54 -0.54
C GLU A 230 -4.29 -25.54 0.44
N ILE A 231 -5.12 -26.30 1.16
CA ILE A 231 -4.66 -27.28 2.13
C ILE A 231 -4.33 -28.59 1.44
N CYS A 232 -3.09 -29.03 1.56
CA CYS A 232 -2.61 -30.27 0.96
C CYS A 232 -1.71 -31.06 1.94
N GLY A 233 -1.83 -32.38 1.94
CA GLY A 233 -1.01 -33.25 2.79
C GLY A 233 -1.54 -33.43 4.22
N VAL A 234 -0.64 -33.80 5.13
CA VAL A 234 -0.95 -34.04 6.56
C VAL A 234 -0.43 -32.88 7.41
N ARG A 235 -1.27 -32.34 8.30
CA ARG A 235 -0.89 -31.30 9.28
C ARG A 235 -1.41 -31.62 10.68
N GLU A 236 -0.67 -31.15 11.68
CA GLU A 236 -0.88 -31.46 13.11
C GLU A 236 -1.38 -30.28 13.97
N ASP A 237 -1.35 -29.05 13.44
CA ASP A 237 -1.56 -27.79 14.17
C ASP A 237 -3.03 -27.39 14.35
N GLY A 238 -3.94 -27.91 13.52
CA GLY A 238 -5.38 -27.76 13.73
C GLY A 238 -5.96 -26.38 13.38
N ILE A 239 -5.20 -25.41 12.87
CA ILE A 239 -5.71 -24.05 12.55
C ILE A 239 -5.32 -23.65 11.13
N TRP A 240 -6.32 -23.24 10.34
CA TRP A 240 -6.16 -22.72 8.98
C TRP A 240 -6.94 -21.43 8.79
N GLN A 241 -6.26 -20.45 8.19
CA GLN A 241 -6.83 -19.16 7.88
C GLN A 241 -6.41 -18.76 6.47
N GLY A 242 -7.39 -18.43 5.63
CA GLY A 242 -7.19 -17.82 4.32
C GLY A 242 -7.98 -16.52 4.25
N ILE A 243 -7.46 -15.48 3.63
CA ILE A 243 -8.12 -14.15 3.65
C ILE A 243 -9.41 -14.19 2.83
N ASN A 244 -9.39 -14.71 1.61
CA ASN A 244 -10.56 -14.89 0.76
C ASN A 244 -11.12 -16.31 0.84
N ALA A 245 -10.26 -17.32 0.68
CA ALA A 245 -10.70 -18.70 0.70
C ALA A 245 -9.77 -19.68 1.41
N VAL A 246 -10.37 -20.72 1.98
CA VAL A 246 -9.68 -21.95 2.40
C VAL A 246 -10.23 -23.11 1.59
N ILE A 247 -9.36 -23.82 0.89
CA ILE A 247 -9.75 -24.89 -0.03
C ILE A 247 -8.97 -26.14 0.35
N GLY A 248 -9.65 -27.28 0.54
CA GLY A 248 -9.01 -28.55 0.87
C GLY A 248 -9.53 -29.70 0.01
N GLY A 249 -8.67 -30.68 -0.28
CA GLY A 249 -8.97 -31.83 -1.15
C GLY A 249 -8.85 -31.53 -2.66
N GLY A 250 -9.25 -32.48 -3.51
CA GLY A 250 -9.15 -32.33 -4.97
C GLY A 250 -7.91 -33.00 -5.57
N SER A 251 -6.92 -32.20 -6.02
CA SER A 251 -5.69 -32.69 -6.65
C SER A 251 -4.74 -33.40 -5.68
N CYS A 252 -5.00 -33.31 -4.38
CA CYS A 252 -4.29 -34.04 -3.35
C CYS A 252 -5.18 -34.46 -2.18
N VAL A 253 -4.66 -35.37 -1.36
CA VAL A 253 -5.30 -35.83 -0.13
C VAL A 253 -4.92 -34.86 0.99
N THR A 254 -5.93 -34.39 1.70
CA THR A 254 -5.78 -33.49 2.85
C THR A 254 -6.21 -34.24 4.09
N THR A 255 -5.30 -34.40 5.06
CA THR A 255 -5.63 -35.00 6.37
C THR A 255 -5.21 -34.08 7.49
N VAL A 256 -6.19 -33.69 8.29
CA VAL A 256 -5.98 -32.80 9.43
C VAL A 256 -6.13 -33.60 10.74
N GLN A 257 -5.11 -33.55 11.59
CA GLN A 257 -5.11 -34.20 12.90
C GLN A 257 -4.77 -33.19 14.00
N ALA A 258 -5.76 -32.80 14.81
CA ALA A 258 -5.46 -32.03 16.02
C ALA A 258 -5.41 -32.98 17.22
N HIS A 259 -4.25 -33.07 17.86
CA HIS A 259 -4.01 -34.01 18.97
C HIS A 259 -4.44 -33.47 20.34
N ALA A 260 -4.66 -32.15 20.47
CA ALA A 260 -5.12 -31.51 21.70
C ALA A 260 -6.20 -30.42 21.50
N ASP A 261 -6.30 -29.82 20.31
CA ASP A 261 -7.13 -28.63 20.05
C ASP A 261 -8.30 -28.88 19.08
N ASN A 262 -9.17 -27.87 18.94
CA ASN A 262 -10.18 -27.83 17.88
C ASN A 262 -9.50 -27.72 16.51
N VAL A 263 -10.10 -28.34 15.51
CA VAL A 263 -9.73 -28.13 14.11
C VAL A 263 -10.52 -26.92 13.60
N THR A 264 -9.86 -25.83 13.22
CA THR A 264 -10.49 -24.54 12.88
C THR A 264 -10.12 -24.08 11.47
N PHE A 265 -11.12 -23.75 10.66
CA PHE A 265 -10.98 -23.10 9.36
C PHE A 265 -11.68 -21.73 9.38
N ALA A 266 -10.93 -20.67 9.09
CA ALA A 266 -11.50 -19.33 8.93
C ALA A 266 -11.21 -18.79 7.53
N ALA A 267 -12.19 -18.15 6.90
CA ALA A 267 -11.98 -17.41 5.66
C ALA A 267 -12.88 -16.18 5.54
N GLY A 268 -12.52 -15.21 4.71
CA GLY A 268 -13.38 -14.06 4.44
C GLY A 268 -14.64 -14.42 3.67
N ASN A 269 -14.49 -15.16 2.57
CA ASN A 269 -15.59 -15.38 1.62
C ASN A 269 -16.00 -16.85 1.50
N THR A 270 -15.06 -17.78 1.32
CA THR A 270 -15.42 -19.17 0.99
C THR A 270 -14.52 -20.19 1.67
N ILE A 271 -15.13 -21.23 2.24
CA ILE A 271 -14.43 -22.45 2.65
C ILE A 271 -14.93 -23.60 1.78
N VAL A 272 -14.04 -24.26 1.03
CA VAL A 272 -14.38 -25.34 0.09
C VAL A 272 -13.67 -26.64 0.47
N PHE A 273 -14.45 -27.64 0.88
CA PHE A 273 -13.93 -28.99 1.06
C PHE A 273 -14.34 -29.88 -0.13
N ARG A 274 -13.34 -30.30 -0.91
CA ARG A 274 -13.49 -31.17 -2.09
C ARG A 274 -13.32 -32.65 -1.69
N PRO A 275 -13.75 -33.60 -2.54
CA PRO A 275 -13.45 -35.02 -2.33
C PRO A 275 -11.95 -35.25 -2.08
N GLY A 276 -11.62 -36.09 -1.09
CA GLY A 276 -10.24 -36.32 -0.65
C GLY A 276 -9.82 -35.53 0.60
N PHE A 277 -10.69 -34.68 1.14
CA PHE A 277 -10.50 -34.02 2.42
C PHE A 277 -10.98 -34.90 3.58
N THR A 278 -10.13 -35.07 4.59
CA THR A 278 -10.46 -35.71 5.86
C THR A 278 -9.94 -34.87 7.03
N ALA A 279 -10.74 -34.77 8.09
CA ALA A 279 -10.34 -34.12 9.32
C ALA A 279 -10.77 -34.97 10.51
N THR A 280 -9.87 -35.10 11.49
CA THR A 280 -10.08 -35.88 12.70
C THR A 280 -9.67 -35.07 13.92
N VAL A 281 -10.54 -35.08 14.94
CA VAL A 281 -10.33 -34.44 16.25
C VAL A 281 -10.26 -35.52 17.32
N ALA A 282 -9.42 -35.34 18.33
CA ALA A 282 -9.34 -36.24 19.49
C ALA A 282 -10.30 -35.78 20.62
N GLY A 283 -10.95 -36.72 21.30
CA GLY A 283 -11.78 -36.43 22.48
C GLY A 283 -13.07 -35.66 22.18
N ASP A 284 -13.40 -34.68 23.03
CA ASP A 284 -14.61 -33.83 22.93
C ASP A 284 -14.42 -32.61 21.99
N ASN A 285 -13.29 -32.52 21.29
CA ASN A 285 -12.95 -31.40 20.43
C ASN A 285 -13.87 -31.30 19.20
N ARG A 286 -13.96 -30.10 18.65
CA ARG A 286 -14.87 -29.77 17.53
C ARG A 286 -14.10 -29.39 16.28
N PHE A 287 -14.77 -29.63 15.15
CA PHE A 287 -14.44 -29.04 13.86
C PHE A 287 -15.20 -27.71 13.74
N LEU A 288 -14.48 -26.61 13.60
CA LEU A 288 -15.01 -25.25 13.47
C LEU A 288 -14.69 -24.74 12.06
N ALA A 289 -15.70 -24.26 11.35
CA ALA A 289 -15.53 -23.56 10.08
C ALA A 289 -16.43 -22.31 10.11
N TYR A 290 -15.84 -21.13 9.98
CA TYR A 290 -16.58 -19.88 10.00
C TYR A 290 -16.02 -18.89 8.98
N LEU A 291 -16.91 -18.03 8.50
CA LEU A 291 -16.51 -16.89 7.71
C LEU A 291 -16.34 -15.69 8.64
N GLU A 292 -15.17 -15.06 8.62
CA GLU A 292 -14.86 -13.88 9.42
C GLU A 292 -14.43 -12.77 8.47
N SER A 293 -15.03 -11.58 8.63
CA SER A 293 -14.58 -10.36 7.93
C SER A 293 -13.06 -10.28 8.07
N CYS A 294 -12.32 -10.05 6.99
CA CYS A 294 -10.86 -10.08 7.05
C CYS A 294 -10.35 -9.11 8.11
N SER A 295 -9.90 -9.64 9.25
CA SER A 295 -9.04 -8.91 10.17
C SER A 295 -7.61 -9.27 9.80
N PHE A 296 -6.89 -8.30 9.24
CA PHE A 296 -5.45 -8.39 9.01
C PHE A 296 -4.68 -8.34 10.33
N THR A 297 -5.40 -8.04 11.41
CA THR A 297 -5.09 -8.13 12.83
C THR A 297 -5.23 -9.56 13.36
N VAL A 298 -4.70 -10.57 12.66
CA VAL A 298 -4.54 -11.87 13.31
C VAL A 298 -3.49 -11.71 14.41
N ARG A 299 -3.97 -11.73 15.66
CA ARG A 299 -3.20 -11.79 16.90
C ARG A 299 -2.38 -13.09 16.92
N SER A 300 -1.26 -13.11 16.20
CA SER A 300 -0.27 -14.17 16.37
C SER A 300 0.27 -14.08 17.79
N SER A 301 0.18 -15.17 18.55
CA SER A 301 0.70 -15.24 19.92
C SER A 301 2.24 -15.26 20.00
N ASN A 302 2.92 -15.30 18.86
CA ASN A 302 4.36 -15.24 18.74
C ASN A 302 4.71 -14.10 17.79
N ASN A 303 4.96 -12.92 18.34
CA ASN A 303 5.37 -11.78 17.53
C ASN A 303 6.73 -11.27 17.97
N SER A 304 7.73 -11.45 17.11
CA SER A 304 9.10 -10.96 17.27
C SER A 304 9.25 -9.51 16.84
N ILE A 305 8.29 -8.99 16.07
CA ILE A 305 8.38 -7.68 15.42
C ILE A 305 8.13 -6.57 16.44
N LYS A 306 9.05 -5.62 16.47
CA LYS A 306 9.04 -4.47 17.38
C LYS A 306 9.17 -3.18 16.59
N ASP A 307 8.58 -2.10 17.10
CA ASP A 307 8.90 -0.75 16.64
C ASP A 307 10.37 -0.41 16.98
N SER A 308 10.89 0.69 16.43
CA SER A 308 12.25 1.19 16.74
C SER A 308 12.49 1.52 18.21
N LYS A 309 11.44 1.60 19.04
CA LYS A 309 11.52 1.79 20.49
C LYS A 309 11.48 0.46 21.26
N GLY A 310 11.40 -0.66 20.55
CA GLY A 310 11.41 -2.00 21.11
C GLY A 310 10.05 -2.51 21.60
N HIS A 311 8.96 -1.79 21.32
CA HIS A 311 7.62 -2.23 21.69
C HIS A 311 7.10 -3.25 20.68
N PRO A 312 6.44 -4.34 21.12
CA PRO A 312 5.78 -5.27 20.22
C PRO A 312 4.74 -4.57 19.33
N TYR A 313 4.56 -5.07 18.12
CA TYR A 313 3.55 -4.58 17.18
C TYR A 313 2.14 -4.50 17.79
N GLU A 314 1.76 -5.46 18.64
CA GLU A 314 0.47 -5.46 19.35
C GLU A 314 0.32 -4.27 20.31
N GLU A 315 1.40 -3.93 21.02
CA GLU A 315 1.40 -2.78 21.92
C GLU A 315 1.29 -1.46 21.13
N TRP A 316 1.87 -1.44 19.93
CA TRP A 316 1.71 -0.32 19.01
C TRP A 316 0.26 -0.19 18.52
N LEU A 317 -0.41 -1.30 18.17
CA LEU A 317 -1.83 -1.30 17.79
C LEU A 317 -2.72 -0.77 18.93
N ASP A 318 -2.48 -1.22 20.16
CA ASP A 318 -3.23 -0.78 21.34
C ASP A 318 -3.05 0.72 21.64
N ARG A 319 -1.91 1.30 21.28
CA ARG A 319 -1.63 2.75 21.44
C ARG A 319 -2.19 3.60 20.29
N ASN A 320 -2.54 2.99 19.17
CA ASN A 320 -3.10 3.65 17.99
C ASN A 320 -4.52 3.12 17.68
N PRO A 321 -5.47 3.20 18.63
CA PRO A 321 -6.83 2.63 18.47
C PRO A 321 -7.68 3.34 17.43
N ASP A 322 -7.25 4.53 16.98
CA ASP A 322 -7.92 5.34 15.95
C ASP A 322 -7.55 4.92 14.52
N LEU A 323 -6.68 3.91 14.35
CA LEU A 323 -6.52 3.19 13.09
C LEU A 323 -7.77 2.31 12.92
N PRO A 324 -8.70 2.67 12.02
CA PRO A 324 -9.95 1.94 11.91
C PRO A 324 -9.68 0.53 11.39
N ASP A 325 -10.03 -0.48 12.19
CA ASP A 325 -10.08 -1.89 11.75
C ASP A 325 -11.01 -2.09 10.54
N GLU A 326 -11.86 -1.11 10.23
CA GLU A 326 -12.74 -1.13 9.07
C GLU A 326 -12.70 0.21 8.31
N ALA A 327 -12.18 0.21 7.08
CA ALA A 327 -12.33 1.33 6.14
C ALA A 327 -13.82 1.70 5.91
N SER A 328 -14.77 0.83 6.27
CA SER A 328 -16.21 1.09 6.28
C SER A 328 -16.73 1.86 7.51
N GLU A 329 -16.08 1.78 8.67
CA GLU A 329 -16.63 2.35 9.91
C GLU A 329 -16.25 3.81 10.17
N LEU A 330 -15.05 4.26 9.76
CA LEU A 330 -14.62 5.65 10.06
C LEU A 330 -15.32 6.73 9.21
N LEU A 331 -16.01 6.35 8.12
CA LEU A 331 -16.62 7.30 7.20
C LEU A 331 -18.15 7.14 7.08
N GLY A 332 -18.71 5.96 7.41
CA GLY A 332 -20.13 5.66 7.17
C GLY A 332 -20.54 5.74 5.68
N ILE A 333 -19.56 5.70 4.78
CA ILE A 333 -19.68 5.74 3.31
C ILE A 333 -18.62 4.83 2.69
N SER A 334 -19.07 3.81 1.96
CA SER A 334 -18.25 3.01 1.05
C SER A 334 -18.86 3.08 -0.35
N ILE A 335 -18.04 3.05 -1.40
CA ILE A 335 -18.51 3.07 -2.79
C ILE A 335 -17.94 1.89 -3.58
N THR A 336 -18.80 1.18 -4.28
CA THR A 336 -18.46 0.09 -5.20
C THR A 336 -18.86 0.46 -6.63
N ALA A 337 -18.22 -0.17 -7.61
CA ALA A 337 -18.51 0.03 -9.02
C ALA A 337 -18.54 -1.32 -9.73
N GLU A 338 -19.72 -1.75 -10.19
CA GLU A 338 -19.88 -3.04 -10.85
C GLU A 338 -20.70 -2.93 -12.16
N PRO A 339 -20.20 -3.50 -13.29
CA PRO A 339 -18.88 -4.14 -13.45
C PRO A 339 -17.71 -3.14 -13.50
N ASN A 340 -16.50 -3.59 -13.19
CA ASN A 340 -15.26 -2.83 -13.37
C ASN A 340 -14.11 -3.83 -13.68
N PRO A 341 -13.43 -3.77 -14.85
CA PRO A 341 -13.62 -2.83 -15.95
C PRO A 341 -14.99 -2.94 -16.64
N PHE A 342 -15.39 -1.92 -17.40
CA PHE A 342 -16.65 -1.90 -18.13
C PHE A 342 -16.55 -1.26 -19.52
N SER A 343 -17.38 -1.74 -20.46
CA SER A 343 -17.40 -1.27 -21.86
C SER A 343 -18.63 -0.41 -22.21
N ILE A 344 -19.74 -0.58 -21.48
CA ILE A 344 -21.01 0.13 -21.71
C ILE A 344 -21.35 1.02 -20.54
N ALA A 345 -21.51 0.45 -19.35
CA ALA A 345 -21.79 1.17 -18.12
C ALA A 345 -21.35 0.38 -16.88
N THR A 346 -21.11 1.09 -15.78
CA THR A 346 -20.94 0.54 -14.43
C THR A 346 -21.96 1.14 -13.48
N THR A 347 -22.35 0.37 -12.45
CA THR A 347 -23.23 0.85 -11.38
C THR A 347 -22.40 1.22 -10.18
N LEU A 348 -22.37 2.51 -9.86
CA LEU A 348 -21.77 3.06 -8.65
C LEU A 348 -22.76 2.87 -7.51
N SER A 349 -22.44 2.07 -6.50
CA SER A 349 -23.29 1.85 -5.34
C SER A 349 -22.60 2.35 -4.08
N TYR A 350 -23.29 3.12 -3.24
CA TYR A 350 -22.78 3.50 -1.92
C TYR A 350 -23.86 3.45 -0.85
N SER A 351 -23.46 3.20 0.39
CA SER A 351 -24.34 3.22 1.57
C SER A 351 -24.04 4.42 2.46
N LEU A 352 -25.09 4.99 3.04
CA LEU A 352 -25.00 5.98 4.11
C LEU A 352 -25.55 5.34 5.39
N VAL A 353 -24.73 5.30 6.45
CA VAL A 353 -25.16 4.81 7.77
C VAL A 353 -25.86 5.92 8.57
N GLU A 354 -25.41 7.16 8.39
CA GLU A 354 -25.94 8.37 9.03
C GLU A 354 -26.27 9.43 7.98
N PRO A 355 -27.23 10.34 8.26
CA PRO A 355 -27.50 11.45 7.36
C PRO A 355 -26.26 12.34 7.21
N GLY A 356 -26.10 12.97 6.05
CA GLY A 356 -24.96 13.85 5.79
C GLY A 356 -25.08 14.58 4.45
N LEU A 357 -24.22 15.58 4.27
CA LEU A 357 -24.10 16.32 3.02
C LEU A 357 -23.18 15.56 2.07
N VAL A 358 -23.74 15.01 0.99
CA VAL A 358 -23.05 14.12 0.06
C VAL A 358 -22.73 14.81 -1.26
N GLU A 359 -21.54 14.56 -1.79
CA GLU A 359 -21.15 14.92 -3.15
C GLU A 359 -20.53 13.70 -3.85
N LEU A 360 -20.94 13.41 -5.10
CA LEU A 360 -20.39 12.33 -5.91
C LEU A 360 -19.86 12.92 -7.20
N GLN A 361 -18.55 12.80 -7.42
CA GLN A 361 -17.83 13.37 -8.56
C GLN A 361 -17.10 12.27 -9.33
N ILE A 362 -16.96 12.46 -10.64
CA ILE A 362 -16.26 11.54 -11.53
C ILE A 362 -15.21 12.33 -12.29
N PHE A 363 -13.96 11.93 -12.18
CA PHE A 363 -12.82 12.56 -12.85
C PHE A 363 -12.18 11.60 -13.85
N ASN A 364 -11.53 12.13 -14.88
CA ASN A 364 -10.60 11.34 -15.69
C ASN A 364 -9.23 11.24 -15.00
N ALA A 365 -8.30 10.46 -15.59
CA ALA A 365 -6.94 10.29 -15.09
C ALA A 365 -6.12 11.59 -14.93
N THR A 366 -6.51 12.69 -15.60
CA THR A 366 -5.82 13.99 -15.46
C THR A 366 -6.49 14.93 -14.45
N GLY A 367 -7.47 14.44 -13.67
CA GLY A 367 -8.18 15.22 -12.65
C GLY A 367 -9.24 16.18 -13.20
N ILE A 368 -9.62 16.06 -14.48
CA ILE A 368 -10.73 16.84 -15.06
C ILE A 368 -12.06 16.22 -14.66
N LEU A 369 -12.95 17.04 -14.09
CA LEU A 369 -14.30 16.63 -13.73
C LEU A 369 -15.13 16.30 -14.97
N ILE A 370 -15.60 15.05 -15.05
CA ILE A 370 -16.42 14.49 -16.13
C ILE A 370 -17.91 14.55 -15.79
N ALA A 371 -18.27 14.20 -14.56
CA ALA A 371 -19.65 14.20 -14.10
C ALA A 371 -19.74 14.47 -12.60
N ASN A 372 -20.88 15.01 -12.16
CA ASN A 372 -21.17 15.24 -10.74
C ASN A 372 -22.64 14.82 -10.47
N PRO A 373 -22.92 13.51 -10.32
CA PRO A 373 -24.29 13.00 -10.17
C PRO A 373 -24.99 13.44 -8.89
N VAL A 374 -24.24 13.75 -7.82
CA VAL A 374 -24.79 14.23 -6.54
C VAL A 374 -24.04 15.49 -6.13
N GLN A 375 -24.73 16.63 -6.10
CA GLN A 375 -24.11 17.93 -5.90
C GLN A 375 -24.45 18.50 -4.53
N ASN A 376 -23.59 18.25 -3.53
CA ASN A 376 -23.74 18.74 -2.16
C ASN A 376 -25.18 18.61 -1.63
N GLN A 377 -25.69 17.38 -1.70
CA GLN A 377 -27.06 17.06 -1.36
C GLN A 377 -27.13 16.51 0.06
N GLN A 378 -28.06 17.02 0.89
CA GLN A 378 -28.37 16.38 2.15
C GLN A 378 -29.10 15.06 1.89
N MET A 379 -28.54 13.95 2.37
CA MET A 379 -29.05 12.60 2.15
C MET A 379 -29.30 11.88 3.48
N GLU A 380 -30.32 11.02 3.51
CA GLU A 380 -30.67 10.20 4.67
C GLU A 380 -29.94 8.85 4.64
N PRO A 381 -29.89 8.08 5.74
CA PRO A 381 -29.35 6.73 5.72
C PRO A 381 -30.03 5.84 4.65
N GLY A 382 -29.23 5.09 3.89
CA GLY A 382 -29.74 4.26 2.81
C GLY A 382 -28.68 3.81 1.82
N ILE A 383 -29.08 2.98 0.85
CA ILE A 383 -28.23 2.53 -0.26
C ILE A 383 -28.64 3.31 -1.50
N TYR A 384 -27.64 3.86 -2.18
CA TYR A 384 -27.79 4.72 -3.35
C TYR A 384 -27.03 4.14 -4.53
N GLN A 385 -27.59 4.28 -5.72
CA GLN A 385 -27.00 3.77 -6.96
C GLN A 385 -27.04 4.82 -8.06
N HIS A 386 -25.95 4.93 -8.81
CA HIS A 386 -25.82 5.79 -9.98
C HIS A 386 -25.18 5.02 -11.13
N THR A 387 -25.74 5.15 -12.33
CA THR A 387 -25.16 4.54 -13.52
C THR A 387 -24.14 5.48 -14.15
N PHE A 388 -22.94 4.98 -14.39
CA PHE A 388 -21.88 5.68 -15.11
C PHE A 388 -21.70 5.05 -16.50
N GLU A 389 -22.03 5.79 -17.55
CA GLU A 389 -22.00 5.32 -18.95
C GLU A 389 -20.70 5.68 -19.67
N ALA A 390 -20.11 4.70 -20.38
CA ALA A 390 -18.88 4.86 -21.16
C ALA A 390 -19.09 5.52 -22.54
N LYS A 391 -20.35 5.78 -22.95
CA LYS A 391 -20.73 6.07 -24.35
C LYS A 391 -19.93 7.18 -25.04
N ASN A 392 -19.50 8.21 -24.30
CA ASN A 392 -18.76 9.36 -24.84
C ASN A 392 -17.38 9.55 -24.18
N LEU A 393 -16.86 8.49 -23.57
CA LEU A 393 -15.62 8.52 -22.81
C LEU A 393 -14.54 7.78 -23.59
N PRO A 394 -13.29 8.28 -23.64
CA PRO A 394 -12.16 7.48 -24.10
C PRO A 394 -11.93 6.30 -23.16
N ASP A 395 -11.29 5.25 -23.68
CA ASP A 395 -10.81 4.15 -22.85
C ASP A 395 -9.72 4.69 -21.90
N GLY A 396 -9.69 4.16 -20.68
CA GLY A 396 -8.76 4.61 -19.66
C GLY A 396 -9.36 4.64 -18.25
N ILE A 397 -8.59 5.25 -17.34
CA ILE A 397 -8.89 5.30 -15.92
C ILE A 397 -9.76 6.52 -15.59
N TYR A 398 -10.74 6.30 -14.72
CA TYR A 398 -11.59 7.32 -14.12
C TYR A 398 -11.62 7.15 -12.60
N LEU A 399 -11.63 8.27 -11.89
CA LEU A 399 -11.69 8.30 -10.43
C LEU A 399 -13.07 8.78 -9.98
N ILE A 400 -13.74 7.95 -9.19
CA ILE A 400 -15.04 8.25 -8.58
C ILE A 400 -14.78 8.75 -7.17
N VAL A 401 -15.05 10.01 -6.88
CA VAL A 401 -14.86 10.61 -5.55
C VAL A 401 -16.22 10.79 -4.90
N LEU A 402 -16.43 10.12 -3.76
CA LEU A 402 -17.60 10.30 -2.90
C LEU A 402 -17.18 11.08 -1.66
N GLN A 403 -17.87 12.19 -1.39
CA GLN A 403 -17.67 13.03 -0.23
C GLN A 403 -18.91 12.98 0.66
N LYS A 404 -18.74 12.92 1.98
CA LYS A 404 -19.80 13.16 2.99
C LYS A 404 -19.25 14.08 4.07
N ASP A 405 -19.92 15.19 4.34
CA ASP A 405 -19.58 16.15 5.41
C ASP A 405 -18.10 16.61 5.40
N GLY A 406 -17.49 16.67 4.21
CA GLY A 406 -16.09 17.06 3.99
C GLY A 406 -15.10 15.90 3.95
N LEU A 407 -15.48 14.71 4.43
CA LEU A 407 -14.68 13.49 4.32
C LEU A 407 -14.83 12.89 2.92
N ARG A 408 -13.75 12.35 2.35
CA ARG A 408 -13.72 11.84 0.98
C ARG A 408 -13.25 10.41 0.92
N THR A 409 -13.85 9.64 0.02
CA THR A 409 -13.35 8.34 -0.44
C THR A 409 -13.31 8.34 -1.97
N ALA A 410 -12.43 7.54 -2.56
CA ALA A 410 -12.28 7.45 -4.00
C ALA A 410 -12.24 5.99 -4.48
N LYS A 411 -12.81 5.74 -5.66
CA LYS A 411 -12.78 4.43 -6.33
C LYS A 411 -12.31 4.58 -7.77
N ARG A 412 -11.30 3.80 -8.14
CA ARG A 412 -10.81 3.68 -9.51
C ARG A 412 -11.75 2.81 -10.34
N VAL A 413 -12.13 3.29 -11.52
CA VAL A 413 -12.88 2.53 -12.52
C VAL A 413 -12.21 2.61 -13.89
N VAL A 414 -12.28 1.53 -14.65
CA VAL A 414 -11.62 1.39 -15.95
C VAL A 414 -12.65 1.23 -17.05
N VAL A 415 -12.62 2.14 -18.03
CA VAL A 415 -13.36 1.99 -19.29
C VAL A 415 -12.48 1.26 -20.28
N ALA A 416 -12.93 0.10 -20.76
CA ALA A 416 -12.22 -0.73 -21.74
C ALA A 416 -13.22 -1.31 -22.75
N ARG A 417 -13.03 -1.06 -24.06
CA ARG A 417 -13.95 -1.46 -25.13
C ARG A 417 -13.40 -2.50 -26.10
#